data_AF-A0A928M0Z0-F1
#
_entry.id   AF-A0A928M0Z0-F1
#
_cell.length_a   1.000
_cell.length_b   1.000
_cell.length_c   1.000
_cell.angle_alpha   90.00
_cell.angle_beta   90.00
_cell.angle_gamma   90.00
#
_symmetry.space_group_name_H-M   'P 1'
#
loop_
_entity.id
_entity.type
_entity.pdbx_description
1 polymer ?
#
loop_
_entity_poly.entity_id
_entity_poly.type
_entity_poly.pdbx_seq_one_letter_code
_entity_poly.pdbx_strand_id
1 'polypeptide(L)'
;MAYCKKCGHQIDDAASHCAYCGAAQSEAGSAPQVVDNGGFGWGFLGCMIPLVGLILFLVWRDTKPKTSKAAGMGALISVIVSVVLYVVLMVLGVAAGVYGA
;
A
#
# COMPACT_ATOMS: atom_id res chain seq x y z
N MET A 1 -31.24 3.38 -4.44
CA MET A 1 -32.13 2.34 -4.99
C MET A 1 -31.50 1.78 -6.25
N ALA A 2 -30.88 0.62 -6.11
CA ALA A 2 -30.16 -0.05 -7.17
C ALA A 2 -31.10 -1.04 -7.87
N TYR A 3 -30.79 -1.34 -9.12
CA TYR A 3 -31.49 -2.34 -9.91
C TYR A 3 -30.54 -3.47 -10.27
N CYS A 4 -31.06 -4.69 -10.22
CA CYS A 4 -30.35 -5.89 -10.61
C CYS A 4 -29.90 -5.80 -12.09
N LYS A 5 -28.59 -5.82 -12.35
CA LYS A 5 -28.01 -5.73 -13.71
C LYS A 5 -28.41 -6.89 -14.64
N LYS A 6 -28.87 -8.00 -14.07
CA LYS A 6 -29.26 -9.23 -14.79
C LYS A 6 -30.78 -9.38 -14.97
N CYS A 7 -31.57 -8.88 -14.03
CA CYS A 7 -32.96 -9.25 -13.88
C CYS A 7 -33.91 -8.04 -13.75
N GLY A 8 -33.37 -6.82 -13.63
CA GLY A 8 -34.17 -5.59 -13.60
C GLY A 8 -35.00 -5.38 -12.33
N HIS A 9 -34.95 -6.29 -11.36
CA HIS A 9 -35.66 -6.13 -10.08
C HIS A 9 -34.96 -5.10 -9.19
N GLN A 10 -35.74 -4.37 -8.39
CA GLN A 10 -35.20 -3.45 -7.38
C GLN A 10 -34.47 -4.24 -6.29
N ILE A 11 -33.26 -3.82 -5.96
CA ILE A 11 -32.43 -4.42 -4.92
C ILE A 11 -31.94 -3.33 -3.99
N ASP A 12 -31.68 -3.72 -2.75
CA ASP A 12 -31.04 -2.84 -1.78
C ASP A 12 -29.62 -2.49 -2.24
N ASP A 13 -29.21 -1.23 -2.04
CA ASP A 13 -27.90 -0.74 -2.48
C ASP A 13 -26.74 -1.50 -1.80
N ALA A 14 -26.99 -2.15 -0.65
CA ALA A 14 -26.04 -2.99 0.08
C ALA A 14 -26.13 -4.50 -0.21
N ALA A 15 -27.02 -4.95 -1.10
CA ALA A 15 -27.21 -6.37 -1.40
C ALA A 15 -26.11 -6.90 -2.34
N SER A 16 -25.19 -7.71 -1.82
CA SER A 16 -24.11 -8.36 -2.59
C SER A 16 -24.58 -9.37 -3.63
N HIS A 17 -25.79 -9.92 -3.45
CA HIS A 17 -26.43 -10.85 -4.38
C HIS A 17 -27.90 -10.48 -4.54
N CYS A 18 -28.42 -10.60 -5.76
CA CYS A 18 -29.83 -10.44 -6.00
C CYS A 18 -30.62 -11.63 -5.42
N ALA A 19 -31.54 -11.39 -4.48
CA ALA A 19 -32.39 -12.42 -3.89
C ALA A 19 -33.31 -13.16 -4.89
N TYR A 20 -33.57 -12.56 -6.06
CA TYR A 20 -34.47 -13.10 -7.07
C TYR A 20 -33.79 -13.93 -8.16
N CYS A 21 -32.53 -13.64 -8.50
CA CYS A 21 -31.80 -14.34 -9.57
C CYS A 21 -30.43 -14.90 -9.15
N GLY A 22 -29.96 -14.59 -7.94
CA GLY A 22 -28.67 -15.01 -7.42
C GLY A 22 -27.45 -14.30 -8.03
N ALA A 23 -27.64 -13.42 -9.01
CA ALA A 23 -26.52 -12.71 -9.64
C ALA A 23 -25.83 -11.78 -8.62
N ALA A 24 -24.50 -11.88 -8.52
CA ALA A 24 -23.70 -10.98 -7.70
C ALA A 24 -23.84 -9.54 -8.21
N GLN A 25 -24.14 -8.62 -7.30
CA GLN A 25 -24.31 -7.20 -7.58
C GLN A 25 -23.14 -6.48 -6.91
N SER A 26 -21.98 -6.54 -7.57
CA SER A 26 -20.88 -5.64 -7.25
C SER A 26 -21.26 -4.24 -7.71
N GLU A 27 -20.91 -3.25 -6.88
CA GLU A 27 -21.15 -1.81 -7.01
C GLU A 27 -22.52 -1.32 -6.47
N ALA A 28 -22.59 -0.93 -5.18
CA ALA A 28 -23.27 0.30 -4.68
C ALA A 28 -23.55 0.37 -3.16
N GLY A 29 -22.83 -0.31 -2.27
CA GLY A 29 -23.11 -0.23 -0.83
C GLY A 29 -21.84 -0.07 0.01
N SER A 30 -21.31 1.15 0.08
CA SER A 30 -20.52 1.66 1.22
C SER A 30 -19.64 0.65 1.99
N ALA A 31 -18.70 0.01 1.31
CA ALA A 31 -17.40 -0.30 1.88
C ALA A 31 -16.40 0.50 1.07
N PRO A 32 -15.33 1.09 1.66
CA PRO A 32 -14.28 1.67 0.86
C PRO A 32 -13.77 0.54 -0.02
N GLN A 33 -14.07 0.60 -1.32
CA GLN A 33 -13.48 -0.30 -2.30
C GLN A 33 -12.00 -0.23 -2.00
N VAL A 34 -11.49 -1.33 -1.45
CA VAL A 34 -10.09 -1.46 -1.15
C VAL A 34 -9.46 -1.50 -2.53
N VAL A 35 -9.14 -0.31 -3.06
CA VAL A 35 -8.39 -0.13 -4.28
C VAL A 35 -7.02 -0.69 -3.94
N ASP A 36 -6.86 -1.97 -4.20
CA ASP A 36 -5.64 -2.77 -4.00
C ASP A 36 -4.73 -2.63 -5.23
N ASN A 37 -4.80 -1.46 -5.88
CA ASN A 37 -3.83 -1.04 -6.85
C ASN A 37 -2.59 -0.64 -6.06
N GLY A 38 -1.76 -1.65 -5.76
CA GLY A 38 -0.39 -1.48 -5.29
C GLY A 38 0.42 -0.72 -6.33
N GLY A 39 0.25 0.60 -6.37
CA GLY A 39 0.99 1.50 -7.23
C GLY A 39 2.34 1.86 -6.61
N PHE A 40 3.30 2.16 -7.48
CA PHE A 40 4.65 2.60 -7.12
C PHE A 40 4.68 3.76 -6.10
N GLY A 41 3.63 4.61 -6.07
CA GLY A 41 3.48 5.70 -5.11
C GLY A 41 3.44 5.28 -3.64
N TRP A 42 2.93 4.09 -3.31
CA TRP A 42 2.91 3.59 -1.93
C TRP A 42 4.31 3.22 -1.42
N GLY A 43 5.19 2.77 -2.31
CA GLY A 43 6.59 2.53 -1.99
C GLY A 43 7.37 3.84 -1.79
N PHE A 44 7.08 4.86 -2.61
CA PHE A 44 7.72 6.17 -2.50
C PHE A 44 7.35 6.91 -1.19
N LEU A 45 6.10 6.82 -0.77
CA LEU A 45 5.66 7.32 0.55
C LEU A 45 6.38 6.62 1.71
N GLY A 46 6.60 5.30 1.61
CA GLY A 46 7.39 4.55 2.58
C GLY A 46 8.88 4.90 2.59
N CYS A 47 9.41 5.38 1.46
CA CYS A 47 10.81 5.79 1.33
C CYS A 47 11.12 7.09 2.09
N MET A 48 10.22 8.08 2.04
CA MET A 48 10.42 9.38 2.69
C MET A 48 10.29 9.34 4.22
N ILE A 49 9.49 8.43 4.77
CA ILE A 49 9.35 8.26 6.22
C ILE A 49 9.25 6.76 6.53
N PRO A 50 10.38 6.09 6.82
CA PRO A 50 10.41 4.63 7.03
C PRO A 50 9.49 4.19 8.18
N LEU A 51 9.30 5.03 9.21
CA LEU A 51 8.35 4.80 10.30
C LEU A 51 6.89 4.70 9.81
N VAL A 52 6.47 5.59 8.90
CA VAL A 52 5.11 5.58 8.35
C VAL A 52 4.91 4.35 7.46
N GLY A 53 5.92 3.97 6.68
CA GLY A 53 5.88 2.74 5.88
C GLY A 53 5.75 1.46 6.72
N LEU A 54 6.44 1.40 7.87
CA LEU A 54 6.35 0.26 8.80
C LEU A 54 4.98 0.19 9.51
N ILE A 55 4.43 1.34 9.91
CA ILE A 55 3.10 1.43 10.52
C ILE A 55 2.00 1.06 9.51
N LEU A 56 2.09 1.55 8.27
CA LEU A 56 1.15 1.20 7.20
C LEU A 56 1.21 -0.31 6.86
N PHE A 57 2.41 -0.89 6.85
CA PHE A 57 2.58 -2.33 6.65
C PHE A 57 1.83 -3.14 7.72
N LEU A 58 1.91 -2.74 9.00
CA LEU A 58 1.23 -3.43 10.10
C LEU A 58 -0.29 -3.22 10.06
N VAL A 59 -0.77 -2.01 9.81
CA VAL A 59 -2.22 -1.68 9.73
C VAL A 59 -2.91 -2.36 8.55
N TRP A 60 -2.23 -2.50 7.40
CA TRP A 60 -2.79 -3.10 6.18
C TRP A 60 -2.40 -4.56 5.95
N ARG A 61 -1.71 -5.19 6.91
CA ARG A 61 -1.28 -6.59 6.81
C ARG A 61 -2.45 -7.54 6.52
N ASP A 62 -3.57 -7.33 7.19
CA ASP A 62 -4.72 -8.25 7.14
C ASP A 62 -5.80 -7.81 6.14
N THR A 63 -5.77 -6.54 5.69
CA THR A 63 -6.83 -5.95 4.85
C THR A 63 -6.40 -5.70 3.40
N LYS A 64 -5.11 -5.45 3.13
CA LYS A 64 -4.57 -5.15 1.79
C LYS A 64 -3.17 -5.76 1.58
N PRO A 65 -3.06 -7.03 1.16
CA PRO A 65 -1.78 -7.72 1.09
C PRO A 65 -0.85 -7.22 -0.02
N LYS A 66 -1.39 -6.55 -1.05
CA LYS A 66 -0.57 -6.02 -2.17
C LYS A 66 0.01 -4.64 -1.87
N THR A 67 -0.78 -3.72 -1.32
CA THR A 67 -0.29 -2.38 -0.95
C THR A 67 0.65 -2.42 0.26
N SER A 68 0.40 -3.29 1.24
CA SER A 68 1.29 -3.50 2.39
C SER A 68 2.68 -3.95 1.94
N LYS A 69 2.80 -4.92 1.04
CA LYS A 69 4.10 -5.35 0.50
C LYS A 69 4.87 -4.21 -0.20
N ALA A 70 4.18 -3.36 -0.96
CA ALA A 70 4.81 -2.21 -1.62
C ALA A 70 5.31 -1.16 -0.62
N ALA A 71 4.49 -0.81 0.39
CA ALA A 71 4.89 0.13 1.45
C ALA A 71 6.02 -0.42 2.33
N GLY A 72 5.97 -1.71 2.66
CA GLY A 72 7.02 -2.41 3.42
C GLY A 72 8.34 -2.50 2.66
N MET A 73 8.33 -2.81 1.35
CA MET A 73 9.55 -2.79 0.53
C MET A 73 10.14 -1.38 0.45
N GLY A 74 9.31 -0.34 0.30
CA GLY A 74 9.78 1.05 0.29
C GLY A 74 10.51 1.46 1.57
N ALA A 75 9.96 1.09 2.73
CA ALA A 75 10.60 1.35 4.03
C ALA A 75 11.90 0.57 4.23
N LEU A 76 11.96 -0.69 3.77
CA LEU A 76 13.15 -1.52 3.91
C LEU A 76 14.29 -1.00 3.00
N ILE A 77 13.97 -0.59 1.78
CA ILE A 77 14.94 0.00 0.84
C ILE A 77 15.52 1.32 1.38
N SER A 78 14.70 2.20 1.95
CA SER A 78 15.19 3.49 2.48
C SER A 78 16.12 3.34 3.68
N VAL A 79 15.86 2.36 4.56
CA VAL A 79 16.76 2.02 5.67
C VAL A 79 18.10 1.47 5.15
N ILE A 80 18.07 0.57 4.17
CA ILE A 80 19.31 0.01 3.59
C ILE A 80 20.14 1.12 2.93
N VAL A 81 19.52 1.96 2.10
CA VAL A 81 20.21 3.05 1.39
C VAL A 81 20.82 4.05 2.38
N SER A 82 20.10 4.43 3.44
CA SER A 82 20.63 5.35 4.45
C SER A 82 21.83 4.79 5.20
N VAL A 83 21.81 3.50 5.58
CA VAL A 83 22.96 2.84 6.23
C VAL A 83 24.17 2.78 5.29
N VAL A 84 23.96 2.38 4.02
CA VAL A 84 25.06 2.29 3.04
C VAL A 84 25.69 3.65 2.80
N LEU A 85 24.88 4.70 2.60
CA LEU A 85 25.38 6.07 2.43
C LEU A 85 26.16 6.55 3.66
N TYR A 86 25.67 6.27 4.87
CA TYR A 86 26.35 6.63 6.10
C TYR A 86 27.73 5.98 6.19
N VAL A 87 27.83 4.67 5.91
CA VAL A 87 29.11 3.93 5.91
C VAL A 87 30.06 4.47 4.84
N VAL A 88 29.58 4.74 3.63
CA VAL A 88 30.41 5.29 2.55
C VAL A 88 30.95 6.66 2.93
N LEU A 89 30.12 7.56 3.47
CA LEU A 89 30.57 8.88 3.93
C LEU A 89 31.56 8.79 5.10
N MET A 90 31.39 7.81 5.99
CA MET A 90 32.31 7.58 7.11
C MET A 90 33.68 7.15 6.59
N VAL A 91 33.74 6.20 5.67
CA VAL A 91 34.98 5.74 5.04
C VAL A 91 35.63 6.86 4.23
N LEU A 92 34.87 7.60 3.43
CA LEU A 92 35.37 8.74 2.67
C LEU A 92 35.85 9.87 3.59
N GLY A 93 35.15 10.14 4.69
CA GLY A 93 35.53 11.16 5.68
C GLY A 93 36.80 10.79 6.42
N VAL A 94 36.95 9.53 6.83
CA VAL A 94 38.20 9.03 7.43
C VAL A 94 39.33 9.05 6.40
N ALA A 95 39.11 8.57 5.18
CA ALA A 95 40.13 8.62 4.13
C ALA A 95 40.54 10.06 3.82
N ALA A 96 39.60 10.99 3.68
CA ALA A 96 39.91 12.40 3.47
C ALA A 96 40.69 13.01 4.66
N GLY A 97 40.36 12.63 5.89
CA GLY A 97 41.10 13.08 7.08
C GLY A 97 42.50 12.49 7.22
N VAL A 98 42.74 11.28 6.70
CA VAL A 98 44.03 10.57 6.79
C VAL A 98 44.94 10.88 5.61
N TYR A 99 44.39 11.07 4.41
CA TYR A 99 45.15 11.36 3.17
C TYR A 99 45.16 12.85 2.79
N GLY A 100 44.35 13.69 3.43
CA GLY A 100 44.25 15.12 3.17
C GLY A 100 44.95 16.03 4.19
N ALA A 101 45.67 15.45 5.16
CA ALA A 101 46.57 16.14 6.09
C ALA A 101 48.03 15.97 5.62
#